data_AF-A0A5L8Z6S4-F1
#
_entry.id   AF-A0A5L8Z6S4-F1
#
_cell.length_a   1.000
_cell.length_b   1.000
_cell.length_c   1.000
_cell.angle_alpha   90.00
_cell.angle_beta   90.00
_cell.angle_gamma   90.00
#
_symmetry.space_group_name_H-M   'P 1'
#
loop_
_entity.id
_entity.type
_entity.pdbx_description
1 polymer ?
#
loop_
_entity_poly.entity_id
_entity_poly.type
_entity_poly.pdbx_seq_one_letter_code
_entity_poly.pdbx_strand_id
1 'polypeptide(L)'
;MQNVELNTAWADLSVESIKANLEWALSHPYLNQWLENAEAREVLEVKKELKKAEITKKRDEAINGGVEYKGKVFQSGEKDRNLLTSTTSLFSITKQVPEGFKWIAKDNEAVSFTLEDLIALGGVMANAVNLHTMKARELKDKVEKAKNAKELEKIAVEF
;
A
#
# COMPACT_ATOMS: atom_id res chain seq x y z
N MET A 1 -40.04 15.40 -20.34
CA MET A 1 -40.12 14.39 -19.26
C MET A 1 -40.59 13.10 -19.90
N GLN A 2 -39.67 12.19 -20.18
CA GLN A 2 -40.02 10.83 -20.56
C GLN A 2 -39.29 9.93 -19.56
N ASN A 3 -40.07 9.46 -18.57
CA ASN A 3 -39.70 8.38 -17.68
C ASN A 3 -39.47 7.15 -18.56
N VAL A 4 -38.22 6.89 -18.89
CA VAL A 4 -37.78 5.57 -19.33
C VAL A 4 -37.37 4.86 -18.04
N GLU A 5 -38.16 3.88 -17.63
CA GLU A 5 -37.77 2.91 -16.61
C GLU A 5 -36.44 2.29 -17.05
N LEU A 6 -35.36 2.76 -16.45
CA LEU A 6 -34.03 2.22 -16.69
C LEU A 6 -33.94 0.87 -15.98
N ASN A 7 -34.22 -0.20 -16.72
CA ASN A 7 -33.59 -1.49 -16.48
C ASN A 7 -32.08 -1.33 -16.77
N THR A 8 -31.37 -0.62 -15.90
CA THR A 8 -29.93 -0.45 -16.02
C THR A 8 -29.27 -1.49 -15.14
N ALA A 9 -28.61 -2.44 -15.76
CA ALA A 9 -27.85 -3.48 -15.07
C ALA A 9 -26.74 -2.90 -14.14
N TRP A 10 -26.50 -1.58 -14.20
CA TRP A 10 -25.58 -0.81 -13.36
C TRP A 10 -26.29 0.18 -12.40
N ALA A 11 -27.60 0.10 -12.18
CA ALA A 11 -28.36 1.07 -11.36
C ALA A 11 -27.85 1.23 -9.92
N ASP A 12 -27.14 0.24 -9.41
CA ASP A 12 -26.48 0.23 -8.11
C ASP A 12 -25.09 0.89 -8.11
N LEU A 13 -24.50 1.12 -9.29
CA LEU A 13 -23.28 1.89 -9.46
C LEU A 13 -23.57 3.39 -9.55
N SER A 14 -23.03 4.10 -8.56
CA SER A 14 -22.85 5.54 -8.52
C SER A 14 -21.43 5.89 -8.05
N VAL A 15 -21.02 7.14 -8.22
CA VAL A 15 -19.74 7.64 -7.66
C VAL A 15 -19.64 7.34 -6.18
N GLU A 16 -20.71 7.55 -5.42
CA GLU A 16 -20.79 7.31 -3.98
C GLU A 16 -20.62 5.83 -3.63
N SER A 17 -21.36 4.94 -4.32
CA SER A 17 -21.27 3.49 -4.08
C SER A 17 -19.86 2.94 -4.37
N ILE A 18 -19.23 3.41 -5.46
CA ILE A 18 -17.90 2.98 -5.88
C ILE A 18 -16.87 3.44 -4.85
N LYS A 19 -16.97 4.70 -4.40
CA LYS A 19 -16.11 5.26 -3.36
C LYS A 19 -16.28 4.58 -2.01
N ALA A 20 -17.50 4.17 -1.67
CA ALA A 20 -17.79 3.49 -0.43
C ALA A 20 -17.17 2.09 -0.37
N ASN A 21 -17.08 1.39 -1.51
CA ASN A 21 -16.50 0.05 -1.57
C ASN A 21 -15.80 -0.22 -2.91
N LEU A 22 -14.53 0.18 -3.01
CA LEU A 22 -13.72 0.00 -4.22
C LEU A 22 -13.48 -1.47 -4.58
N GLU A 23 -13.39 -2.36 -3.59
CA GLU A 23 -13.17 -3.79 -3.83
C GLU A 23 -14.41 -4.44 -4.47
N TRP A 24 -15.58 -4.15 -3.93
CA TRP A 24 -16.85 -4.52 -4.56
C TRP A 24 -16.97 -3.91 -5.95
N ALA A 25 -16.69 -2.62 -6.12
CA ALA A 25 -16.79 -1.95 -7.41
C ALA A 25 -15.87 -2.59 -8.47
N LEU A 26 -14.62 -2.90 -8.11
CA LEU A 26 -13.64 -3.56 -8.98
C LEU A 26 -14.06 -4.98 -9.40
N SER A 27 -14.87 -5.66 -8.58
CA SER A 27 -15.44 -6.97 -8.91
C SER A 27 -16.82 -6.86 -9.58
N HIS A 28 -17.38 -5.66 -9.68
CA HIS A 28 -18.71 -5.45 -10.25
C HIS A 28 -18.69 -5.66 -11.77
N PRO A 29 -19.54 -6.54 -12.33
CA PRO A 29 -19.50 -6.91 -13.75
C PRO A 29 -19.74 -5.74 -14.70
N TYR A 30 -20.42 -4.68 -14.23
CA TYR A 30 -20.78 -3.51 -15.03
C TYR A 30 -19.90 -2.28 -14.79
N LEU A 31 -18.81 -2.36 -14.00
CA LEU A 31 -17.97 -1.18 -13.73
C LEU A 31 -17.42 -0.55 -15.02
N ASN A 32 -16.92 -1.36 -15.95
CA ASN A 32 -16.39 -0.84 -17.22
C ASN A 32 -17.48 -0.16 -18.04
N GLN A 33 -18.66 -0.78 -18.15
CA GLN A 33 -19.79 -0.19 -18.87
C GLN A 33 -20.24 1.12 -18.21
N TRP A 34 -20.27 1.18 -16.88
CA TRP A 34 -20.56 2.42 -16.16
C TRP A 34 -19.52 3.51 -16.48
N LEU A 35 -18.22 3.18 -16.45
CA LEU A 35 -17.13 4.12 -16.78
C LEU A 35 -17.18 4.65 -18.22
N GLU A 36 -17.75 3.87 -19.15
CA GLU A 36 -17.91 4.26 -20.55
C GLU A 36 -19.13 5.17 -20.78
N ASN A 37 -20.15 5.09 -19.91
CA ASN A 37 -21.43 5.77 -20.10
C ASN A 37 -21.69 6.92 -19.10
N ALA A 38 -20.96 6.97 -17.99
CA ALA A 38 -21.08 8.02 -16.98
C ALA A 38 -20.52 9.37 -17.46
N GLU A 39 -20.91 10.45 -16.77
CA GLU A 39 -20.44 11.79 -17.11
C GLU A 39 -18.93 11.93 -16.91
N ALA A 40 -18.25 12.71 -17.74
CA ALA A 40 -16.79 12.83 -17.72
C ALA A 40 -16.23 13.22 -16.34
N ARG A 41 -16.99 14.03 -15.57
CA ARG A 41 -16.65 14.41 -14.20
C ARG A 41 -16.70 13.23 -13.23
N GLU A 42 -17.73 12.40 -13.33
CA GLU A 42 -17.93 11.21 -12.49
C GLU A 42 -16.87 10.16 -12.78
N VAL A 43 -16.59 9.92 -14.08
CA VAL A 43 -15.52 9.03 -14.53
C VAL A 43 -14.16 9.49 -14.00
N LEU A 44 -13.87 10.79 -14.05
CA LEU A 44 -12.63 11.34 -13.51
C LEU A 44 -12.51 11.09 -12.01
N GLU A 45 -13.58 11.32 -11.25
CA GLU A 45 -13.60 11.12 -9.81
C GLU A 45 -13.36 9.66 -9.44
N VAL A 46 -14.05 8.72 -10.09
CA VAL A 46 -13.83 7.29 -9.87
C VAL A 46 -12.40 6.86 -10.27
N LYS A 47 -11.89 7.34 -11.41
CA LYS A 47 -10.50 7.04 -11.83
C LYS A 47 -9.46 7.55 -10.83
N LYS A 48 -9.70 8.67 -10.15
CA LYS A 48 -8.81 9.14 -9.06
C LYS A 48 -8.78 8.15 -7.91
N GLU A 49 -9.93 7.66 -7.49
CA GLU A 49 -10.03 6.74 -6.35
C GLU A 49 -9.41 5.38 -6.66
N LEU A 50 -9.64 4.85 -7.86
CA LEU A 50 -8.97 3.65 -8.36
C LEU A 50 -7.43 3.82 -8.38
N LYS A 51 -6.94 4.97 -8.85
CA LYS A 51 -5.50 5.26 -8.87
C LYS A 51 -4.92 5.40 -7.47
N LYS A 52 -5.62 6.01 -6.51
CA LYS A 52 -5.20 6.06 -5.10
C LYS A 52 -5.14 4.68 -4.47
N ALA A 53 -6.08 3.80 -4.80
CA ALA A 53 -6.08 2.41 -4.34
C ALA A 53 -4.87 1.65 -4.90
N GLU A 54 -4.57 1.81 -6.20
CA GLU A 54 -3.36 1.26 -6.83
C GLU A 54 -2.08 1.75 -6.12
N ILE A 55 -1.95 3.05 -5.88
CA ILE A 55 -0.81 3.64 -5.15
C ILE A 55 -0.69 3.04 -3.75
N THR A 56 -1.80 2.88 -3.04
CA THR A 56 -1.82 2.30 -1.68
C THR A 56 -1.34 0.86 -1.71
N LYS A 57 -1.88 0.05 -2.64
CA LYS A 57 -1.48 -1.34 -2.83
C LYS A 57 0.01 -1.46 -3.14
N LYS A 58 0.53 -0.67 -4.08
CA LYS A 58 1.95 -0.69 -4.46
C LYS A 58 2.88 -0.23 -3.35
N ARG A 59 2.48 0.79 -2.58
CA ARG A 59 3.19 1.18 -1.36
C ARG A 59 3.28 0.02 -0.38
N ASP A 60 2.17 -0.66 -0.12
CA ASP A 60 2.10 -1.74 0.87
C ASP A 60 2.89 -2.97 0.40
N GLU A 61 2.87 -3.28 -0.89
CA GLU A 61 3.75 -4.29 -1.51
C GLU A 61 5.23 -3.96 -1.27
N ALA A 62 5.65 -2.71 -1.48
CA ALA A 62 7.04 -2.29 -1.26
C ALA A 62 7.44 -2.34 0.22
N ILE A 63 6.60 -1.78 1.10
CA ILE A 63 6.86 -1.78 2.56
C ILE A 63 6.96 -3.20 3.12
N ASN A 64 6.11 -4.12 2.66
CA ASN A 64 6.05 -5.49 3.16
C ASN A 64 6.92 -6.46 2.35
N GLY A 65 7.60 -5.97 1.29
CA GLY A 65 8.42 -6.77 0.37
C GLY A 65 9.71 -7.31 0.98
N GLY A 66 10.13 -6.78 2.12
CA GLY A 66 11.37 -7.08 2.80
C GLY A 66 12.39 -5.94 2.67
N VAL A 67 13.39 -5.95 3.56
CA VAL A 67 14.50 -4.98 3.53
C VAL A 67 15.84 -5.69 3.56
N GLU A 68 16.83 -5.12 2.89
CA GLU A 68 18.20 -5.64 2.89
C GLU A 68 18.98 -5.19 4.12
N TYR A 69 19.66 -6.14 4.76
CA TYR A 69 20.59 -5.88 5.86
C TYR A 69 21.61 -7.03 5.94
N LYS A 70 22.89 -6.72 6.17
CA LYS A 70 23.99 -7.72 6.25
C LYS A 70 24.02 -8.72 5.08
N GLY A 71 23.71 -8.26 3.86
CA GLY A 71 23.68 -9.10 2.65
C GLY A 71 22.52 -10.09 2.57
N LYS A 72 21.50 -9.94 3.42
CA LYS A 72 20.30 -10.76 3.47
C LYS A 72 19.05 -9.90 3.37
N VAL A 73 17.95 -10.50 2.90
CA VAL A 73 16.62 -9.86 2.90
C VAL A 73 15.86 -10.34 4.12
N PHE A 74 15.37 -9.41 4.94
CA PHE A 74 14.53 -9.70 6.10
C PHE A 74 13.08 -9.37 5.81
N GLN A 75 12.17 -10.14 6.41
CA GLN A 75 10.74 -9.86 6.35
C GLN A 75 10.47 -8.51 7.01
N SER A 76 9.71 -7.65 6.35
CA SER A 76 9.43 -6.29 6.82
C SER A 76 7.94 -6.03 6.96
N GLY A 77 7.10 -7.09 7.03
CA GLY A 77 5.66 -6.95 7.23
C GLY A 77 5.34 -6.34 8.60
N GLU A 78 4.11 -5.88 8.80
CA GLU A 78 3.70 -5.26 10.07
C GLU A 78 3.95 -6.16 11.28
N LYS A 79 3.62 -7.45 11.17
CA LYS A 79 3.89 -8.44 12.22
C LYS A 79 5.38 -8.55 12.54
N ASP A 80 6.24 -8.54 11.51
CA ASP A 80 7.69 -8.68 11.65
C ASP A 80 8.30 -7.43 12.28
N ARG A 81 7.84 -6.24 11.87
CA ARG A 81 8.25 -4.95 12.48
C ARG A 81 7.82 -4.87 13.94
N ASN A 82 6.62 -5.32 14.27
CA ASN A 82 6.11 -5.34 15.65
C ASN A 82 6.91 -6.32 16.52
N LEU A 83 7.24 -7.49 15.99
CA LEU A 83 8.09 -8.47 16.67
C LEU A 83 9.49 -7.90 16.90
N LEU A 84 10.13 -7.36 15.86
CA LEU A 84 11.45 -6.73 15.97
C LEU A 84 11.47 -5.61 17.02
N THR A 85 10.46 -4.73 17.01
CA THR A 85 10.34 -3.64 17.98
C THR A 85 10.22 -4.17 19.41
N SER A 86 9.40 -5.20 19.61
CA SER A 86 9.18 -5.82 20.92
C SER A 86 10.44 -6.52 21.43
N THR A 87 11.10 -7.29 20.57
CA THR A 87 12.37 -7.96 20.88
C THR A 87 13.48 -6.95 21.20
N THR A 88 13.62 -5.91 20.39
CA THR A 88 14.61 -4.84 20.61
C THR A 88 14.35 -4.13 21.94
N SER A 89 13.08 -3.83 22.25
CA SER A 89 12.71 -3.18 23.52
C SER A 89 13.05 -4.05 24.73
N LEU A 90 12.74 -5.35 24.65
CA LEU A 90 13.06 -6.30 25.73
C LEU A 90 14.58 -6.37 25.98
N PHE A 91 15.37 -6.55 24.92
CA PHE A 91 16.82 -6.71 25.05
C PHE A 91 17.55 -5.40 25.33
N SER A 92 16.93 -4.26 25.07
CA SER A 92 17.44 -2.95 25.50
C SER A 92 17.43 -2.79 27.03
N ILE A 93 16.52 -3.48 27.73
CA ILE A 93 16.49 -3.48 29.21
C ILE A 93 17.72 -4.21 29.76
N THR A 94 18.06 -5.36 29.19
CA THR A 94 19.23 -6.16 29.58
C THR A 94 20.53 -5.68 28.94
N LYS A 95 20.44 -4.78 27.96
CA LYS A 95 21.55 -4.27 27.13
C LYS A 95 22.32 -5.37 26.37
N GLN A 96 21.70 -6.54 26.20
CA GLN A 96 22.28 -7.67 25.50
C GLN A 96 21.19 -8.61 24.98
N VAL A 97 21.51 -9.32 23.90
CA VAL A 97 20.74 -10.46 23.43
C VAL A 97 21.13 -11.74 24.22
N PRO A 98 20.29 -12.77 24.25
CA PRO A 98 20.67 -14.08 24.78
C PRO A 98 21.87 -14.68 24.04
N GLU A 99 22.62 -15.56 24.71
CA GLU A 99 23.72 -16.29 24.08
C GLU A 99 23.21 -17.11 22.88
N GLY A 100 23.91 -17.02 21.75
CA GLY A 100 23.53 -17.74 20.53
C GLY A 100 22.29 -17.19 19.82
N PHE A 101 21.81 -15.99 20.17
CA PHE A 101 20.64 -15.38 19.54
C PHE A 101 20.81 -15.23 18.01
N LYS A 102 19.74 -15.55 17.28
CA LYS A 102 19.67 -15.45 15.82
C LYS A 102 18.35 -14.83 15.39
N TRP A 103 18.41 -14.07 14.29
CA TRP A 103 17.23 -13.61 13.57
C TRP A 103 17.08 -14.39 12.27
N ILE A 104 15.84 -14.64 11.85
CA ILE A 104 15.56 -15.44 10.66
C ILE A 104 15.38 -14.49 9.47
N ALA A 105 16.21 -14.67 8.45
CA ALA A 105 16.07 -13.98 7.17
C ALA A 105 14.90 -14.56 6.36
N LYS A 106 14.46 -13.84 5.31
CA LYS A 106 13.30 -14.22 4.49
C LYS A 106 13.50 -15.55 3.74
N ASP A 107 14.75 -15.94 3.48
CA ASP A 107 15.15 -17.23 2.93
C ASP A 107 15.21 -18.36 3.98
N ASN A 108 14.77 -18.10 5.21
CA ASN A 108 14.86 -18.96 6.39
C ASN A 108 16.28 -19.19 6.93
N GLU A 109 17.29 -18.45 6.46
CA GLU A 109 18.62 -18.53 7.06
C GLU A 109 18.63 -17.88 8.45
N ALA A 110 19.23 -18.55 9.43
CA ALA A 110 19.39 -18.03 10.78
C ALA A 110 20.69 -17.24 10.90
N VAL A 111 20.58 -15.92 11.03
CA VAL A 111 21.69 -14.97 11.07
C VAL A 111 21.95 -14.53 12.50
N SER A 112 23.22 -14.57 12.94
CA SER A 112 23.62 -14.05 14.25
C SER A 112 23.43 -12.55 14.34
N PHE A 113 22.71 -12.11 15.39
CA PHE A 113 22.35 -10.72 15.62
C PHE A 113 22.80 -10.27 17.01
N THR A 114 23.40 -9.09 17.10
CA THR A 114 23.57 -8.34 18.36
C THR A 114 22.35 -7.45 18.63
N LEU A 115 22.34 -6.75 19.76
CA LEU A 115 21.32 -5.74 20.04
C LEU A 115 21.41 -4.58 19.03
N GLU A 116 22.61 -4.17 18.65
CA GLU A 116 22.85 -3.13 17.64
C GLU A 116 22.34 -3.56 16.26
N ASP A 117 22.49 -4.84 15.90
CA ASP A 117 21.93 -5.37 14.65
C ASP A 117 20.40 -5.26 14.63
N LEU A 118 19.72 -5.56 15.75
CA LEU A 118 18.26 -5.42 15.87
C LEU A 118 17.81 -3.96 15.73
N ILE A 119 18.51 -3.04 16.40
CA ILE A 119 18.25 -1.59 16.32
C ILE A 119 18.46 -1.09 14.88
N ALA A 120 19.56 -1.50 14.25
CA ALA A 120 19.90 -1.10 12.89
C ALA A 120 18.86 -1.62 11.88
N LEU A 121 18.48 -2.90 11.97
CA LEU A 121 17.42 -3.46 11.13
C LEU A 121 16.09 -2.73 11.34
N GLY A 122 15.75 -2.39 12.58
CA GLY A 122 14.56 -1.60 12.91
C GLY A 122 14.60 -0.22 12.26
N GLY A 123 15.76 0.44 12.27
CA GLY A 123 15.99 1.70 11.57
C GLY A 123 15.81 1.61 10.06
N VAL A 124 16.33 0.54 9.44
CA VAL A 124 16.14 0.28 8.00
C VAL A 124 14.66 0.11 7.67
N MET A 125 13.93 -0.69 8.45
CA MET A 125 12.49 -0.90 8.25
C MET A 125 11.69 0.40 8.45
N ALA A 126 12.00 1.17 9.48
CA ALA A 126 11.33 2.45 9.74
C ALA A 126 11.57 3.46 8.61
N ASN A 127 12.80 3.54 8.10
CA ASN A 127 13.13 4.40 6.97
C ASN A 127 12.39 3.98 5.69
N ALA A 128 12.31 2.68 5.39
CA ALA A 128 11.55 2.17 4.25
C ALA A 128 10.06 2.53 4.34
N VAL A 129 9.44 2.34 5.52
CA VAL A 129 8.04 2.74 5.77
C VAL A 129 7.84 4.24 5.52
N ASN A 130 8.72 5.08 6.05
CA ASN A 130 8.63 6.53 5.88
C ASN A 130 8.79 6.93 4.40
N LEU A 131 9.84 6.44 3.74
CA LEU A 131 10.13 6.73 2.34
C LEU A 131 8.94 6.41 1.43
N HIS A 132 8.41 5.19 1.52
CA HIS A 132 7.28 4.77 0.69
C HIS A 132 5.98 5.48 1.08
N THR A 133 5.76 5.79 2.36
CA THR A 133 4.59 6.57 2.79
C THR A 133 4.59 7.98 2.22
N MET A 134 5.74 8.65 2.25
CA MET A 134 5.89 10.00 1.68
C MET A 134 5.72 9.98 0.16
N LYS A 135 6.36 9.04 -0.54
CA LYS A 135 6.19 8.86 -1.99
C LYS A 135 4.73 8.63 -2.37
N ALA A 136 4.02 7.78 -1.63
CA ALA A 136 2.60 7.53 -1.85
C ALA A 136 1.76 8.80 -1.66
N ARG A 137 2.09 9.63 -0.67
CA ARG A 137 1.37 10.90 -0.45
C ARG A 137 1.58 11.87 -1.60
N GLU A 138 2.81 12.04 -2.06
CA GLU A 138 3.12 12.89 -3.22
C GLU A 138 2.38 12.43 -4.49
N LEU A 139 2.31 11.12 -4.73
CA LEU A 139 1.56 10.57 -5.85
C LEU A 139 0.05 10.82 -5.71
N LYS A 140 -0.51 10.64 -4.52
CA LYS A 140 -1.94 10.93 -4.27
C LYS A 140 -2.26 12.41 -4.42
N ASP A 141 -1.36 13.31 -4.02
CA ASP A 141 -1.52 14.75 -4.23
C ASP A 141 -1.50 15.12 -5.73
N LYS A 142 -0.70 14.41 -6.55
CA LYS A 142 -0.73 14.56 -8.02
C LYS A 142 -2.05 14.06 -8.61
N VAL A 143 -2.57 12.94 -8.11
CA VAL A 143 -3.88 12.40 -8.52
C VAL A 143 -5.00 13.40 -8.22
N GLU A 144 -4.98 14.02 -7.05
CA GLU A 144 -5.97 15.05 -6.69
C GLU A 144 -5.94 16.26 -7.63
N LYS A 145 -4.75 16.70 -8.02
CA LYS A 145 -4.56 17.87 -8.90
C LYS A 145 -4.88 17.61 -10.37
N ALA A 146 -4.95 16.36 -10.80
CA ALA A 146 -5.24 16.02 -12.19
C ALA A 146 -6.65 16.47 -12.59
N LYS A 147 -6.75 17.12 -13.76
CA LYS A 147 -7.98 17.74 -14.27
C LYS A 147 -8.74 16.86 -15.26
N ASN A 148 -8.13 15.78 -15.72
CA ASN A 148 -8.70 14.88 -16.71
C ASN A 148 -8.01 13.50 -16.67
N ALA A 149 -8.61 12.51 -17.33
CA ALA A 149 -8.11 11.13 -17.35
C ALA A 149 -6.71 11.00 -17.96
N LYS A 150 -6.38 11.79 -18.99
CA LYS A 150 -5.06 11.77 -19.63
C LYS A 150 -3.94 12.21 -18.69
N GLU A 151 -4.20 13.19 -17.83
CA GLU A 151 -3.25 13.61 -16.79
C GLU A 151 -3.06 12.52 -15.72
N LEU A 152 -4.13 11.81 -15.34
CA LEU A 152 -4.04 10.69 -14.40
C LEU A 152 -3.22 9.54 -14.93
N GLU A 153 -3.38 9.19 -16.21
CA GLU A 153 -2.64 8.10 -16.87
C GLU A 153 -1.12 8.37 -16.92
N LYS A 154 -0.70 9.63 -16.87
CA LYS A 154 0.73 10.02 -16.83
C LYS A 154 1.37 9.87 -15.45
N ILE A 155 0.59 9.63 -14.40
CA ILE A 155 1.12 9.44 -13.04
C ILE A 155 1.63 8.00 -12.93
N ALA A 156 2.96 7.83 -13.07
CA ALA A 156 3.61 6.55 -12.86
C ALA A 156 3.54 6.13 -11.39
N VAL A 157 3.07 4.90 -11.13
CA VAL A 157 2.98 4.31 -9.80
C VAL A 157 4.16 3.36 -9.60
N GLU A 158 5.27 3.92 -9.13
CA GLU A 158 6.51 3.18 -8.88
C GLU A 158 6.90 3.36 -7.43
N PHE A 159 7.38 2.30 -6.77
CA PHE A 159 7.81 2.33 -5.37
C PHE A 159 9.25 1.85 -5.24
#